data_AF-A0A2E5EMJ6-F1
#
_entry.id   AF-A0A2E5EMJ6-F1
#
_cell.length_a   1.000
_cell.length_b   1.000
_cell.length_c   1.000
_cell.angle_alpha   90.00
_cell.angle_beta   90.00
_cell.angle_gamma   90.00
#
_symmetry.space_group_name_H-M   'P 1'
#
loop_
_entity.id
_entity.type
_entity.pdbx_description
1 polymer ?
#
loop_
_entity_poly.entity_id
_entity_poly.type
_entity_poly.pdbx_seq_one_letter_code
_entity_poly.pdbx_strand_id
1 'polypeptide(L)'
;MTRMNHFLYSTIHVSDRELNTYLWSDGLNEESMDLSGLSNCGCHLDLIGSGSDEDIQNQHKYYAGPNERADWMSEFPDSETPAHVDPPYDRDRHLPKRDC
;
A
#
# COMPACT_ATOMS: atom_id res chain seq x y z
N MET A 1 13.64 16.20 -18.39
CA MET A 1 12.62 16.06 -17.33
C MET A 1 13.21 15.16 -16.27
N THR A 2 13.28 15.63 -15.03
CA THR A 2 13.76 14.82 -13.90
C THR A 2 12.60 13.94 -13.43
N ARG A 3 12.77 12.62 -13.41
CA ARG A 3 11.77 11.66 -12.89
C ARG A 3 11.96 11.60 -11.38
N MET A 4 10.91 11.95 -10.63
CA MET A 4 10.87 11.76 -9.17
C MET A 4 10.55 10.29 -8.93
N ASN A 5 11.47 9.55 -8.29
CA ASN A 5 11.33 8.11 -8.09
C ASN A 5 10.43 7.82 -6.88
N HIS A 6 9.17 8.26 -6.94
CA HIS A 6 8.16 8.03 -5.89
C HIS A 6 7.06 7.12 -6.43
N PHE A 7 6.74 6.08 -5.67
CA PHE A 7 5.81 5.03 -6.08
C PHE A 7 4.75 4.81 -5.01
N LEU A 8 3.50 4.71 -5.44
CA LEU A 8 2.32 4.58 -4.58
C LEU A 8 1.77 3.15 -4.62
N TYR A 9 1.40 2.62 -3.47
CA TYR A 9 0.94 1.25 -3.28
C TYR A 9 -0.35 1.19 -2.43
N SER A 10 -1.03 0.06 -2.53
CA SER A 10 -2.13 -0.34 -1.66
C SER A 10 -3.27 0.68 -1.62
N THR A 11 -3.75 1.13 -2.78
CA THR A 11 -4.80 2.17 -2.87
C THR A 11 -6.19 1.64 -3.17
N ILE A 12 -6.31 0.35 -3.49
CA ILE A 12 -7.57 -0.24 -3.98
C ILE A 12 -8.69 -0.34 -2.93
N HIS A 13 -8.38 -0.24 -1.64
CA HIS A 13 -9.36 -0.31 -0.55
C HIS A 13 -9.98 1.05 -0.18
N VAL A 14 -9.42 2.17 -0.65
CA VAL A 14 -9.87 3.53 -0.34
C VAL A 14 -10.51 4.23 -1.55
N SER A 15 -11.50 5.08 -1.27
CA SER A 15 -12.13 5.93 -2.27
C SER A 15 -11.19 7.01 -2.79
N ASP A 16 -11.52 7.60 -3.94
CA ASP A 16 -10.73 8.72 -4.51
C ASP A 16 -10.65 9.91 -3.54
N ARG A 17 -11.71 10.16 -2.76
CA ARG A 17 -11.73 11.24 -1.77
C ARG A 17 -10.79 10.95 -0.61
N GLU A 18 -10.82 9.72 -0.09
CA GLU A 18 -9.93 9.30 1.01
C GLU A 18 -8.48 9.31 0.56
N LEU A 19 -8.20 8.74 -0.62
CA LEU A 19 -6.86 8.74 -1.20
C LEU A 19 -6.34 10.16 -1.41
N ASN A 20 -7.15 11.05 -2.00
CA ASN A 20 -6.74 12.44 -2.21
C ASN A 20 -6.50 13.17 -0.89
N THR A 21 -7.33 12.90 0.13
CA THR A 21 -7.17 13.48 1.47
C THR A 21 -5.83 13.05 2.07
N TYR A 22 -5.53 11.74 2.07
CA TYR A 22 -4.26 11.21 2.57
C TYR A 22 -3.06 11.81 1.84
N LEU A 23 -3.08 11.80 0.50
CA LEU A 23 -1.97 12.33 -0.31
C LEU A 23 -1.75 13.82 -0.04
N TRP A 24 -2.84 14.60 0.09
CA TRP A 24 -2.77 16.03 0.32
C TRP A 24 -2.39 16.39 1.75
N SER A 25 -2.80 15.63 2.76
CA SER A 25 -2.51 15.96 4.15
C SER A 25 -1.12 15.47 4.58
N ASP A 26 -0.73 14.29 4.10
CA ASP A 26 0.39 13.55 4.66
C ASP A 26 1.37 13.12 3.55
N GLY A 27 0.95 12.21 2.67
CA GLY A 27 1.86 11.47 1.80
C GLY A 27 2.71 12.31 0.83
N LEU A 28 2.19 13.43 0.31
CA LEU A 28 2.96 14.33 -0.58
C LEU A 28 3.66 15.48 0.17
N ASN A 29 3.30 15.73 1.42
CA ASN A 29 3.88 16.81 2.22
C ASN A 29 5.08 16.35 3.06
N GLU A 30 5.26 15.04 3.21
CA GLU A 30 6.40 14.49 3.93
C GLU A 30 7.72 14.88 3.22
N GLU A 31 8.69 15.37 4.00
CA GLU A 31 10.01 15.69 3.45
C GLU A 31 10.71 14.40 3.01
N SER A 32 10.75 14.19 1.69
CA SER A 32 11.46 13.05 1.10
C SER A 32 12.85 13.45 0.62
N MET A 33 13.78 12.48 0.67
CA MET A 33 15.10 12.64 0.06
C MET A 33 14.98 12.86 -1.45
N ASP A 34 15.77 13.79 -2.00
CA ASP A 34 15.88 13.93 -3.44
C ASP A 34 16.62 12.72 -4.02
N LEU A 35 15.85 11.79 -4.58
CA LEU A 35 16.36 10.60 -5.26
C LEU A 35 16.58 10.82 -6.75
N SER A 36 16.47 12.06 -7.23
CA SER A 36 16.71 12.35 -8.63
C SER A 36 18.15 11.99 -9.03
N GLY A 37 18.28 11.24 -10.12
CA GLY A 37 19.58 10.78 -10.61
C GLY A 37 20.09 9.45 -10.02
N LEU A 38 19.39 8.87 -9.05
CA LEU A 38 19.67 7.50 -8.58
C LEU A 38 18.82 6.51 -9.36
N SER A 39 19.44 5.67 -10.19
CA SER A 39 18.71 4.76 -11.09
C SER A 39 17.98 3.63 -10.36
N ASN A 40 18.40 3.29 -9.13
CA ASN A 40 17.94 2.10 -8.41
C ASN A 40 17.33 2.43 -7.04
N CYS A 41 17.02 3.70 -6.78
CA CYS A 41 16.44 4.14 -5.51
C CYS A 41 15.08 4.78 -5.78
N GLY A 42 14.10 4.49 -4.91
CA GLY A 42 12.80 5.12 -4.94
C GLY A 42 12.20 5.25 -3.54
N CYS A 43 11.37 6.27 -3.36
CA CYS A 43 10.51 6.43 -2.20
C CYS A 43 9.22 5.65 -2.45
N HIS A 44 8.76 4.93 -1.43
CA HIS A 44 7.57 4.10 -1.50
C HIS A 44 6.54 4.64 -0.51
N LEU A 45 5.39 5.05 -1.03
CA LEU A 45 4.23 5.47 -0.27
C LEU A 45 3.25 4.30 -0.27
N ASP A 46 3.16 3.58 0.84
CA ASP A 46 2.27 2.42 0.98
C ASP A 46 1.23 2.70 2.07
N LEU A 47 -0.05 2.70 1.68
CA LEU A 47 -1.16 3.03 2.57
C LEU A 47 -1.41 1.98 3.66
N ILE A 48 -0.85 0.77 3.52
CA ILE A 48 -0.92 -0.29 4.55
C ILE A 48 0.48 -0.78 4.97
N GLY A 49 1.52 0.04 4.73
CA GLY A 49 2.91 -0.35 4.95
C GLY A 49 3.44 -0.06 6.36
N SER A 50 2.65 0.50 7.26
CA SER A 50 3.12 0.89 8.60
C SER A 50 3.27 -0.29 9.56
N GLY A 51 2.57 -1.40 9.27
CA GLY A 51 2.50 -2.56 10.16
C GLY A 51 1.58 -2.35 11.36
N SER A 52 0.72 -1.32 11.34
CA SER A 52 -0.33 -1.15 12.34
C SER A 52 -1.35 -2.30 12.31
N ASP A 53 -2.11 -2.47 13.39
CA ASP A 53 -3.20 -3.46 13.40
C ASP A 53 -4.22 -3.18 12.29
N GLU A 54 -4.52 -1.91 12.00
CA GLU A 54 -5.42 -1.53 10.91
C GLU A 54 -4.87 -1.95 9.55
N ASP A 55 -3.57 -1.78 9.32
CA ASP A 55 -2.90 -2.18 8.09
C ASP A 55 -2.92 -3.69 7.91
N ILE A 56 -2.66 -4.45 8.98
CA ILE A 56 -2.74 -5.91 8.98
C ILE A 56 -4.16 -6.36 8.66
N GLN A 57 -5.18 -5.73 9.28
CA GLN A 57 -6.57 -6.01 8.98
C GLN A 57 -6.91 -5.70 7.52
N ASN A 58 -6.47 -4.57 6.98
CA ASN A 58 -6.68 -4.18 5.59
C ASN A 58 -5.96 -5.11 4.61
N GLN A 59 -4.72 -5.52 4.92
CA GLN A 59 -3.96 -6.51 4.16
C GLN A 59 -4.76 -7.80 4.02
N HIS A 60 -5.26 -8.38 5.12
CA HIS A 60 -6.04 -9.62 5.05
C HIS A 60 -7.40 -9.43 4.38
N LYS A 61 -8.05 -8.29 4.61
CA LYS A 61 -9.38 -8.03 4.07
C LYS A 61 -9.35 -7.83 2.56
N TYR A 62 -8.38 -7.10 2.00
CA TYR A 62 -8.43 -6.67 0.60
C TYR A 62 -7.31 -7.20 -0.30
N TYR A 63 -6.16 -7.61 0.25
CA TYR A 63 -4.96 -7.89 -0.54
C TYR A 63 -4.50 -9.34 -0.47
N ALA A 64 -4.57 -9.94 0.72
CA ALA A 64 -3.98 -11.24 0.97
C ALA A 64 -4.75 -12.36 0.27
N GLY A 65 -4.02 -13.20 -0.46
CA GLY A 65 -4.59 -14.38 -1.10
C GLY A 65 -4.98 -15.47 -0.10
N PRO A 66 -5.69 -16.53 -0.54
CA PRO A 66 -6.10 -17.62 0.34
C PRO A 66 -4.94 -18.30 1.09
N ASN A 67 -3.79 -18.47 0.42
CA ASN A 67 -2.61 -19.10 1.02
C ASN A 67 -1.97 -18.21 2.09
N GLU A 68 -1.72 -16.93 1.77
CA GLU A 68 -1.14 -15.96 2.72
C GLU A 68 -2.01 -15.82 3.98
N ARG A 69 -3.33 -15.85 3.82
CA ARG A 69 -4.27 -15.85 4.94
C ARG A 69 -4.22 -17.15 5.75
N ALA A 70 -4.09 -18.30 5.10
CA ALA A 70 -3.97 -19.59 5.78
C ALA A 70 -2.68 -19.68 6.59
N ASP A 71 -1.57 -19.21 6.02
CA ASP A 71 -0.27 -19.15 6.69
C ASP A 71 -0.35 -18.24 7.91
N TRP A 72 -0.95 -17.05 7.78
CA TRP A 72 -1.16 -16.12 8.90
C TRP A 72 -1.97 -16.75 10.04
N MET A 73 -3.10 -17.38 9.73
CA MET A 73 -3.94 -18.04 10.76
C MET A 73 -3.23 -19.22 11.44
N SER A 74 -2.28 -19.87 10.75
CA SER A 74 -1.45 -20.92 11.35
C SER A 74 -0.40 -20.36 12.30
N GLU A 75 0.20 -19.22 11.96
CA GLU A 75 1.22 -18.57 12.78
C GLU A 75 0.62 -17.79 13.96
N PHE A 76 -0.57 -17.22 13.76
CA PHE A 76 -1.27 -16.37 14.72
C PHE A 76 -2.72 -16.86 14.93
N PRO A 77 -2.93 -18.04 15.54
CA PRO A 77 -4.26 -18.65 15.66
C PRO A 77 -5.24 -17.84 16.50
N ASP A 78 -4.75 -16.99 17.41
CA ASP A 78 -5.56 -16.11 18.25
C ASP A 78 -5.87 -14.76 17.58
N SER A 79 -5.30 -14.48 16.39
CA SER A 79 -5.53 -13.23 15.67
C SER A 79 -6.90 -13.25 14.99
N GLU A 80 -7.72 -12.22 15.25
CA GLU A 80 -8.93 -12.00 14.47
C GLU A 80 -8.55 -11.67 13.02
N THR A 81 -8.84 -12.58 12.10
CA THR A 81 -8.58 -12.38 10.66
C THR A 81 -9.91 -12.09 9.95
N PRO A 82 -10.09 -10.91 9.34
CA PRO A 82 -11.36 -10.51 8.76
C PRO A 82 -11.65 -11.36 7.51
N ALA A 83 -12.92 -11.54 7.15
CA ALA A 83 -13.26 -12.17 5.88
C ALA A 83 -12.67 -11.38 4.69
N HIS A 84 -12.26 -12.09 3.64
CA HIS A 84 -11.76 -11.43 2.43
C HIS A 84 -12.91 -10.73 1.70
N VAL A 85 -12.62 -9.59 1.11
CA VAL A 85 -13.56 -8.76 0.35
C VAL A 85 -12.86 -8.30 -0.92
N ASP A 86 -13.54 -8.46 -2.05
CA ASP A 86 -13.05 -7.92 -3.31
C ASP A 86 -12.89 -6.39 -3.19
N PRO A 87 -11.72 -5.85 -3.55
CA PRO A 87 -11.46 -4.43 -3.38
C PRO A 87 -12.38 -3.58 -4.27
N PRO A 88 -12.83 -2.42 -3.77
CA PRO A 88 -13.77 -1.56 -4.50
C PRO A 88 -13.18 -0.91 -5.75
N TYR A 89 -11.85 -0.87 -5.88
CA TYR A 89 -11.14 -0.23 -6.98
C TYR A 89 -10.03 -1.12 -7.54
N ASP A 90 -9.53 -0.76 -8.72
CA ASP A 90 -8.51 -1.52 -9.45
C ASP A 90 -7.41 -0.57 -9.96
N ARG A 91 -7.01 0.35 -9.08
CA ARG A 91 -6.07 1.44 -9.40
C ARG A 91 -4.62 0.96 -9.42
N ASP A 92 -4.25 0.08 -8.50
CA ASP A 92 -2.84 -0.29 -8.26
C ASP A 92 -2.17 -0.97 -9.46
N ARG A 93 -2.93 -1.64 -10.34
CA ARG A 93 -2.37 -2.24 -11.57
C ARG A 93 -1.99 -1.22 -12.63
N HIS A 94 -2.57 -0.01 -12.57
CA HIS A 94 -2.32 1.07 -13.53
C HIS A 94 -1.29 2.08 -13.02
N LEU A 95 -0.94 2.03 -11.73
CA LEU A 95 0.05 2.93 -11.15
C LEU A 95 1.47 2.60 -11.66
N PRO A 96 2.33 3.62 -11.86
CA PRO A 96 3.73 3.39 -12.18
C PRO A 96 4.36 2.44 -11.17
N LYS A 97 5.09 1.44 -11.68
CA LYS A 97 5.90 0.55 -10.86
C LYS A 97 7.36 0.95 -10.97
N ARG A 98 8.11 0.69 -9.91
CA ARG A 98 9.57 0.79 -9.95
C ARG A 98 10.08 -0.26 -10.94
N ASP A 99 10.99 0.17 -11.82
CA ASP A 99 11.73 -0.74 -12.68
C ASP A 99 12.66 -1.60 -11.80
N CYS A 100 12.51 -2.92 -11.87
CA CYS A 100 13.27 -3.90 -11.09
C CYS A 100 14.62 -4.21 -11.75
#